data_AF-A0A5A7Y7P2-F1
#
_entry.id   AF-A0A5A7Y7P2-F1
#
_cell.length_a   1.000
_cell.length_b   1.000
_cell.length_c   1.000
_cell.angle_alpha   90.00
_cell.angle_beta   90.00
_cell.angle_gamma   90.00
#
_symmetry.space_group_name_H-M   'P 1'
#
loop_
_entity.id
_entity.type
_entity.pdbx_description
1 polymer ?
#
loop_
_entity_poly.entity_id
_entity_poly.type
_entity_poly.pdbx_seq_one_letter_code
_entity_poly.pdbx_strand_id
1 'polypeptide(L)' 'MSDETVPGDARSAFELALIKAITEGRPPGDSAPLGVHTLAAVEAIAREHPEAAAHLIAVAYDAFQGERGAVA' A
#
# COMPACT_ATOMS: atom_id res chain seq x y z
N MET A 1 19.39 1.46 -17.05
CA MET A 1 18.17 0.99 -16.36
C MET A 1 18.41 1.19 -14.89
N SER A 2 17.98 2.32 -14.37
CA SER A 2 17.95 2.59 -12.94
C SER A 2 16.48 2.81 -12.63
N ASP A 3 15.82 1.77 -12.15
CA ASP A 3 14.49 1.89 -11.56
C ASP A 3 14.70 2.50 -10.16
N GLU A 4 15.11 3.76 -10.14
CA GLU A 4 15.15 4.54 -8.92
C GLU A 4 13.73 5.05 -8.73
N THR A 5 12.90 4.24 -8.07
CA THR A 5 11.59 4.67 -7.58
C THR A 5 11.80 5.96 -6.79
N VAL A 6 11.40 7.09 -7.36
CA VAL A 6 11.52 8.39 -6.71
C VAL A 6 10.75 8.26 -5.39
N PRO A 7 11.40 8.43 -4.22
CA PRO A 7 10.80 8.14 -2.92
C PRO A 7 9.45 8.83 -2.65
N GLY A 8 9.19 9.95 -3.32
CA GLY A 8 7.93 10.68 -3.25
C GLY A 8 6.77 10.01 -3.98
N ASP A 9 7.03 9.30 -5.08
CA ASP A 9 5.99 8.74 -5.93
C ASP A 9 5.40 7.47 -5.31
N ALA A 10 6.25 6.57 -4.78
CA ALA A 10 5.81 5.35 -4.13
C ALA A 10 5.04 5.62 -2.82
N ARG A 11 5.51 6.59 -2.01
CA ARG A 11 4.82 6.97 -0.78
C ARG A 11 3.46 7.60 -1.06
N SER A 12 3.40 8.54 -2.01
CA SER A 12 2.15 9.19 -2.39
C SER A 12 1.16 8.18 -2.99
N ALA A 13 1.65 7.23 -3.79
CA ALA A 13 0.82 6.14 -4.32
C ALA A 13 0.26 5.24 -3.22
N PHE A 14 1.08 4.90 -2.22
CA PHE A 14 0.67 4.11 -1.06
C PHE A 14 -0.41 4.84 -0.26
N GLU A 15 -0.17 6.10 0.12
CA GLU A 15 -1.11 6.89 0.91
C GLU A 15 -2.44 7.09 0.16
N LEU A 16 -2.40 7.32 -1.15
CA LEU A 16 -3.60 7.41 -1.99
C LEU A 16 -4.38 6.09 -2.05
N ALA A 17 -3.69 4.96 -2.23
CA ALA A 17 -4.32 3.65 -2.27
C ALA A 17 -4.93 3.29 -0.91
N LEU A 18 -4.24 3.58 0.19
CA LEU A 18 -4.70 3.35 1.54
C LEU A 18 -5.94 4.18 1.87
N ILE A 19 -5.95 5.48 1.52
CA ILE A 19 -7.12 6.34 1.73
C ILE A 19 -8.33 5.76 1.00
N LYS A 20 -8.20 5.40 -0.28
CA LYS A 20 -9.29 4.81 -1.06
C LYS A 20 -9.79 3.48 -0.48
N ALA A 21 -8.90 2.64 0.03
CA ALA A 21 -9.28 1.40 0.69
C ALA A 21 -10.09 1.66 1.98
N ILE A 22 -9.64 2.61 2.80
CA ILE A 22 -10.27 2.95 4.09
C ILE A 22 -11.58 3.71 3.92
N THR A 23 -11.70 4.60 2.93
CA THR A 23 -12.89 5.47 2.79
C THR A 23 -13.91 4.94 1.79
N GLU A 24 -13.47 4.16 0.80
CA GLU A 24 -14.32 3.73 -0.31
C GLU A 24 -14.37 2.20 -0.47
N GLY A 25 -13.60 1.43 0.31
CA GLY A 25 -13.47 -0.02 0.11
C GLY A 25 -12.88 -0.39 -1.25
N ARG A 26 -12.09 0.51 -1.85
CA ARG A 26 -11.52 0.28 -3.18
C ARG A 26 -10.11 -0.29 -3.11
N PRO A 27 -9.81 -1.36 -3.87
CA PRO A 27 -8.47 -1.92 -3.93
C PRO A 27 -7.48 -0.96 -4.62
N PRO A 28 -6.17 -1.15 -4.40
CA PRO A 28 -5.14 -0.43 -5.15
C PRO A 28 -5.27 -0.73 -6.65
N GLY A 29 -4.95 0.25 -7.50
CA GLY A 29 -4.91 0.03 -8.95
C GLY A 29 -3.65 -0.72 -9.37
N ASP A 30 -3.76 -1.57 -10.40
CA ASP A 30 -2.66 -2.41 -10.93
C ASP A 30 -1.43 -1.62 -11.39
N SER A 31 -1.58 -0.32 -11.65
CA SER A 31 -0.51 0.57 -12.08
C SER A 31 0.20 1.30 -10.93
N ALA A 32 -0.14 1.01 -9.67
CA ALA A 32 0.51 1.66 -8.54
C ALA A 32 1.96 1.16 -8.41
N PRO A 33 2.96 2.06 -8.27
CA PRO A 33 4.36 1.68 -8.08
C PRO A 33 4.59 1.17 -6.63
N LEU A 34 3.88 0.13 -6.25
CA LEU A 34 3.89 -0.51 -4.94
C LEU A 34 4.32 -1.96 -5.08
N GLY A 35 5.02 -2.48 -4.08
CA GLY A 35 5.38 -3.89 -4.08
C GLY A 35 4.18 -4.78 -3.79
N VAL A 36 4.34 -6.06 -4.13
CA VAL A 36 3.29 -7.10 -4.09
C VAL A 36 2.71 -7.26 -2.69
N HIS A 37 3.53 -7.16 -1.64
CA HIS A 37 3.05 -7.30 -0.27
C HIS A 37 2.27 -6.07 0.18
N THR A 38 2.71 -4.87 -0.22
CA THR A 38 1.97 -3.63 0.03
C THR A 38 0.61 -3.66 -0.66
N LEU A 39 0.56 -4.09 -1.93
CA LEU A 39 -0.68 -4.21 -2.69
C LEU A 39 -1.66 -5.17 -2.03
N ALA A 40 -1.21 -6.37 -1.68
CA ALA A 40 -2.05 -7.38 -1.01
C ALA A 40 -2.59 -6.89 0.35
N ALA A 41 -1.78 -6.15 1.11
CA ALA A 41 -2.21 -5.60 2.39
C ALA A 41 -3.28 -4.50 2.21
N VAL A 42 -3.13 -3.61 1.22
CA VAL A 42 -4.15 -2.58 0.93
C VAL A 42 -5.43 -3.21 0.38
N GLU A 43 -5.34 -4.27 -0.42
CA GLU A 43 -6.50 -5.02 -0.91
C GLU A 43 -7.27 -5.69 0.25
N ALA A 44 -6.57 -6.23 1.25
CA ALA A 44 -7.20 -6.78 2.44
C ALA A 44 -8.02 -5.72 3.21
N ILE A 45 -7.48 -4.50 3.35
CA ILE A 45 -8.20 -3.36 3.95
C ILE A 45 -9.47 -3.04 3.14
N ALA A 46 -9.35 -2.97 1.81
CA ALA A 46 -10.49 -2.67 0.94
C ALA A 46 -11.61 -3.71 1.07
N ARG A 47 -11.25 -5.00 1.19
CA ARG A 47 -12.20 -6.10 1.34
C ARG A 47 -12.92 -6.11 2.68
N GLU A 48 -12.25 -5.67 3.74
CA GLU A 48 -12.82 -5.60 5.09
C GLU A 48 -13.55 -4.29 5.37
N HIS A 49 -13.57 -3.35 4.43
CA HIS A 49 -14.32 -2.10 4.57
C HIS A 49 -15.84 -2.35 4.70
N PRO A 50 -16.54 -1.64 5.61
CA PRO A 50 -16.07 -0.55 6.48
C PRO A 50 -15.49 -0.99 7.84
N GLU A 51 -15.50 -2.29 8.15
CA GLU A 51 -15.03 -2.85 9.42
C GLU A 51 -13.51 -3.06 9.51
N ALA A 52 -12.75 -2.63 8.49
CA ALA A 52 -11.31 -2.80 8.39
C ALA A 52 -10.61 -2.35 9.68
N ALA A 53 -10.05 -3.31 10.39
CA ALA A 53 -9.47 -3.07 11.70
C ALA A 53 -8.09 -2.39 11.60
N ALA A 54 -7.73 -1.60 12.61
CA ALA A 54 -6.48 -0.86 12.66
C ALA A 54 -5.21 -1.72 12.47
N HIS A 55 -5.28 -3.03 12.80
CA HIS A 55 -4.16 -3.95 12.60
C HIS A 55 -3.82 -4.15 11.11
N LEU A 56 -4.79 -4.08 10.20
CA LEU A 56 -4.54 -4.19 8.76
C LEU A 56 -3.79 -2.97 8.22
N ILE A 57 -4.09 -1.79 8.76
CA ILE A 57 -3.38 -0.55 8.42
C ILE A 57 -1.91 -0.65 8.86
N ALA A 58 -1.65 -1.19 10.06
CA ALA A 58 -0.29 -1.44 10.53
C ALA A 58 0.46 -2.42 9.60
N VAL A 59 -0.19 -3.54 9.23
CA VAL A 59 0.38 -4.53 8.30
C VAL A 59 0.72 -3.90 6.93
N ALA A 60 -0.13 -3.02 6.41
CA ALA A 60 0.13 -2.32 5.15
C ALA A 60 1.34 -1.38 5.24
N TYR A 61 1.51 -0.67 6.36
CA TYR A 61 2.70 0.16 6.59
C TYR A 61 3.97 -0.67 6.77
N ASP A 62 3.90 -1.77 7.52
CA ASP A 62 5.04 -2.67 7.73
C ASP A 62 5.50 -3.29 6.39
N ALA A 63 4.56 -3.71 5.55
CA ALA A 63 4.85 -4.19 4.20
C ALA A 63 5.53 -3.11 3.34
N PHE A 64 4.97 -1.89 3.33
CA PHE A 64 5.52 -0.77 2.58
C PHE A 64 6.94 -0.39 3.04
N GLN A 65 7.19 -0.39 4.35
CA GLN A 65 8.52 -0.12 4.89
C GLN A 65 9.50 -1.26 4.62
N GLY A 66 9.05 -2.51 4.74
CA GLY A 66 9.86 -3.70 4.47
C GLY A 66 10.33 -3.77 3.02
N GLU A 67 9.44 -3.52 2.06
CA GLU A 67 9.78 -3.52 0.63
C GLU A 67 10.75 -2.39 0.25
N ARG A 68 10.69 -1.24 0.94
CA ARG A 68 11.63 -0.13 0.73
C ARG A 68 12.96 -0.30 1.48
N GLY A 69 12.96 -1.04 2.60
CA GLY A 69 14.14 -1.32 3.41
C GLY A 69 14.92 -2.59 3.00
N ALA A 70 14.29 -3.49 2.25
CA ALA A 70 14.93 -4.70 1.71
C ALA A 70 15.88 -4.43 0.53
N VAL A 71 16.02 -3.18 0.11
CA VAL A 71 17.05 -2.72 -0.82
C VAL A 71 18.31 -2.35 -0.02
N ALA A 72 18.98 -3.37 0.55
CA ALA A 72 20.28 -3.24 1.21
C ALA A 72 21.26 -4.29 0.65
#